data_AF-A0A9W7BC64-F1
#
_entry.id   AF-A0A9W7BC64-F1
#
_cell.length_a   1.000
_cell.length_b   1.000
_cell.length_c   1.000
_cell.angle_alpha   90.00
_cell.angle_beta   90.00
_cell.angle_gamma   90.00
#
_symmetry.space_group_name_H-M   'P 1'
#
loop_
_entity.id
_entity.type
_entity.pdbx_description
1 polymer ?
#
loop_
_entity_poly.entity_id
_entity_poly.type
_entity_poly.pdbx_seq_one_letter_code
_entity_poly.pdbx_strand_id
1 'polypeptide(L)'
;MYPDLVERLVLLNGAHGQLLHSLLQPFFRVPLLGGIFHVLLIFILRYERFWEPLRRVVISISTMLRVCVFKPVGFITARHYEHYATNYFLDFFNYSIEHSKNYMKYPHALDCHSSFHLLHTIEQKTLIVTGMLDVLTPAYHSYEMHALMPNSTLLCKTLGTHFVLLEYPEEVGGAIVKFIEEGNEDRILQSSKSKSAKVNKTKSRSKSRSRSKSKS
;
A
#
# COMPACT_ATOMS: atom_id res chain seq x y z
N MET A 1 15.26 9.20 -5.35
CA MET A 1 14.63 9.12 -4.01
C MET A 1 15.70 9.36 -2.96
N TYR A 2 15.31 9.75 -1.75
CA TYR A 2 16.20 9.90 -0.60
C TYR A 2 16.00 8.72 0.36
N PRO A 3 16.52 7.51 0.04
CA PRO A 3 16.29 6.31 0.84
C PRO A 3 16.75 6.46 2.28
N ASP A 4 17.76 7.30 2.52
CA ASP A 4 18.31 7.59 3.84
C ASP A 4 17.35 8.40 4.73
N LEU A 5 16.30 9.00 4.17
CA LEU A 5 15.28 9.76 4.92
C LEU A 5 14.11 8.88 5.38
N VAL A 6 13.99 7.67 4.86
CA VAL A 6 12.88 6.76 5.16
C VAL A 6 13.44 5.55 5.89
N GLU A 7 13.05 5.37 7.15
CA GLU A 7 13.45 4.17 7.91
C GLU A 7 12.47 3.01 7.68
N ARG A 8 11.18 3.33 7.60
CA ARG A 8 10.08 2.36 7.60
C ARG A 8 9.04 2.75 6.57
N LEU A 9 8.48 1.74 5.91
CA LEU A 9 7.46 1.88 4.88
C LEU A 9 6.20 1.11 5.28
N VAL A 10 5.04 1.71 5.08
CA VAL A 10 3.75 1.04 5.19
C VAL A 10 3.09 1.09 3.81
N LEU A 11 2.85 -0.07 3.22
CA LEU A 11 2.18 -0.22 1.93
C LEU A 11 0.78 -0.76 2.18
N LEU A 12 -0.24 0.04 1.88
CA LEU A 12 -1.64 -0.37 1.92
C LEU A 12 -2.12 -0.65 0.50
N ASN A 13 -2.56 -1.88 0.24
CA ASN A 13 -3.04 -2.32 -1.07
C ASN A 13 -2.07 -1.94 -2.20
N GLY A 14 -0.79 -2.21 -1.98
CA GLY A 14 0.26 -1.82 -2.90
C GLY A 14 0.26 -2.67 -4.18
N ALA A 15 0.61 -2.02 -5.29
CA ALA A 15 0.96 -2.68 -6.54
C ALA A 15 2.35 -2.20 -6.99
N HIS A 16 3.12 -3.09 -7.60
CA HIS A 16 4.44 -2.75 -8.14
C HIS A 16 4.38 -2.26 -9.60
N GLY A 17 3.20 -2.19 -10.21
CA GLY A 17 2.99 -1.70 -11.58
C GLY A 17 1.99 -2.55 -12.37
N GLN A 18 1.79 -2.20 -13.65
CA GLN A 18 0.94 -2.93 -14.60
C GLN A 18 -0.49 -3.16 -14.08
N LEU A 19 -1.05 -2.16 -13.41
CA LEU A 19 -2.31 -2.29 -12.68
C LEU A 19 -3.48 -2.76 -13.55
N LEU A 20 -3.55 -2.34 -14.82
CA LEU A 20 -4.67 -2.74 -15.69
C LEU A 20 -4.61 -4.23 -16.05
N HIS A 21 -3.44 -4.85 -15.98
CA HIS A 21 -3.30 -6.29 -16.18
C HIS A 21 -3.85 -7.14 -15.03
N SER A 22 -4.03 -6.54 -13.86
CA SER A 22 -4.57 -7.18 -12.65
C SER A 22 -5.95 -6.69 -12.24
N LEU A 23 -6.38 -5.56 -12.79
CA LEU A 23 -7.64 -4.92 -12.42
C LEU A 23 -8.82 -5.88 -12.63
N LEU A 24 -9.70 -5.95 -11.63
CA LEU A 24 -10.87 -6.83 -11.54
C LEU A 24 -10.56 -8.34 -11.54
N GLN A 25 -9.33 -8.73 -11.17
CA GLN A 25 -8.87 -10.12 -11.22
C GLN A 25 -8.22 -10.54 -9.90
N PRO A 26 -9.01 -10.83 -8.84
CA PRO A 26 -8.50 -10.98 -7.47
C PRO A 26 -7.61 -12.22 -7.29
N PHE A 27 -7.84 -13.31 -8.03
CA PHE A 27 -7.17 -14.60 -7.79
C PHE A 27 -6.07 -14.94 -8.79
N PHE A 28 -6.27 -14.62 -10.07
CA PHE A 28 -5.31 -14.94 -11.14
C PHE A 28 -5.46 -13.97 -12.31
N ARG A 29 -4.34 -13.72 -13.01
CA ARG A 29 -4.32 -12.88 -14.21
C ARG A 29 -4.86 -13.66 -15.40
N VAL A 30 -5.80 -13.05 -16.13
CA VAL A 30 -6.37 -13.51 -17.38
C VAL A 30 -5.53 -12.94 -18.53
N PRO A 31 -4.99 -13.79 -19.42
CA PRO A 31 -4.24 -13.33 -20.57
C PRO A 31 -5.04 -12.33 -21.41
N LEU A 32 -4.37 -11.32 -21.98
CA LEU A 32 -4.91 -10.27 -22.86
C LEU A 32 -5.91 -9.30 -22.22
N LEU A 33 -6.54 -9.63 -21.09
CA LEU A 33 -7.53 -8.78 -20.45
C LEU A 33 -6.96 -7.40 -20.07
N GLY A 34 -5.71 -7.36 -19.61
CA GLY A 34 -5.01 -6.09 -19.34
C GLY A 34 -4.87 -5.18 -20.56
N GLY A 35 -4.49 -5.75 -21.71
CA GLY A 35 -4.40 -5.00 -22.97
C GLY A 35 -5.75 -4.45 -23.42
N ILE A 36 -6.82 -5.22 -23.21
CA ILE A 36 -8.19 -4.76 -23.48
C ILE A 36 -8.55 -3.57 -22.58
N PHE A 37 -8.29 -3.66 -21.28
CA PHE A 37 -8.56 -2.56 -20.35
C PHE A 37 -7.73 -1.31 -20.69
N HIS A 38 -6.46 -1.49 -21.05
CA HIS A 38 -5.59 -0.40 -21.48
C HIS A 38 -6.15 0.34 -22.71
N VAL A 39 -6.51 -0.39 -23.76
CA VAL A 39 -7.10 0.21 -24.98
C VAL A 39 -8.44 0.89 -24.67
N LEU A 40 -9.29 0.24 -23.87
CA LEU A 40 -10.59 0.79 -23.46
C LEU A 40 -10.41 2.10 -22.69
N LEU A 41 -9.45 2.16 -21.77
CA LEU A 41 -9.15 3.36 -20.99
C LEU A 41 -8.69 4.52 -21.90
N ILE A 42 -7.76 4.27 -22.82
CA ILE A 42 -7.31 5.26 -23.81
C ILE A 42 -8.49 5.74 -24.66
N PHE A 43 -9.36 4.83 -25.09
CA PHE A 43 -10.53 5.16 -25.89
C PHE A 43 -11.50 6.07 -25.13
N ILE A 44 -11.80 5.76 -23.86
CA ILE A 44 -12.64 6.57 -22.98
C ILE A 44 -12.01 7.96 -22.75
N LEU A 45 -10.70 8.03 -22.50
CA LEU A 45 -9.98 9.29 -22.31
C LEU A 45 -9.97 10.16 -23.57
N ARG A 46 -9.93 9.54 -24.76
CA ARG A 46 -9.86 10.24 -26.06
C ARG A 46 -11.21 10.74 -26.56
N TYR A 47 -12.30 9.99 -26.34
CA TYR A 47 -13.59 10.26 -26.99
C TYR A 47 -14.66 10.64 -25.99
N GLU A 48 -14.93 11.94 -25.87
CA GLU A 48 -15.82 12.45 -24.83
C GLU A 48 -17.26 11.94 -24.89
N ARG A 49 -17.74 11.63 -26.10
CA ARG A 49 -19.11 11.15 -26.35
C ARG A 49 -19.48 9.87 -25.57
N PHE A 50 -18.50 9.12 -25.08
CA PHE A 50 -18.73 7.88 -24.36
C PHE A 50 -18.83 8.06 -22.83
N TRP A 51 -18.55 9.25 -22.29
CA TRP A 51 -18.57 9.46 -20.83
C TRP A 51 -19.95 9.32 -20.20
N GLU A 52 -20.99 9.91 -20.77
CA GLU A 52 -22.33 9.83 -20.18
C GLU A 52 -22.94 8.40 -20.22
N PRO A 53 -22.79 7.63 -21.31
CA PRO A 53 -23.11 6.21 -21.28
C PRO A 53 -22.31 5.44 -20.23
N LEU A 54 -20.98 5.64 -20.17
CA LEU A 54 -20.11 4.96 -19.21
C LEU A 54 -20.51 5.28 -17.76
N ARG A 55 -20.73 6.57 -17.46
CA ARG A 55 -21.18 7.05 -16.15
C ARG A 55 -22.47 6.35 -15.72
N ARG A 56 -23.48 6.28 -16.59
CA ARG A 56 -24.75 5.60 -16.29
C ARG A 56 -24.54 4.11 -15.99
N VAL A 57 -23.71 3.44 -16.79
CA VAL A 57 -23.36 2.03 -16.57
C VAL A 57 -22.66 1.86 -15.22
N VAL A 58 -21.64 2.68 -14.92
CA VAL A 58 -20.92 2.58 -13.65
C VAL A 58 -21.82 2.87 -12.45
N ILE A 59 -22.66 3.91 -12.48
CA ILE A 59 -23.61 4.20 -11.39
C ILE A 59 -24.55 3.01 -11.16
N SER A 60 -25.06 2.41 -12.24
CA SER A 60 -25.92 1.23 -12.16
C SER A 60 -25.21 0.03 -11.56
N ILE A 61 -23.99 -0.28 -12.03
CA ILE A 61 -23.16 -1.37 -11.50
C ILE A 61 -22.80 -1.13 -10.03
N SER A 62 -22.37 0.08 -9.67
CA SER A 62 -22.03 0.43 -8.28
C SER A 62 -23.22 0.27 -7.34
N THR A 63 -24.42 0.67 -7.80
CA THR A 63 -25.66 0.47 -7.03
C THR A 63 -25.98 -1.02 -6.87
N MET A 64 -25.80 -1.82 -7.93
CA MET A 64 -25.97 -3.27 -7.89
C MET A 64 -24.96 -3.93 -6.94
N LEU A 65 -23.67 -3.59 -7.05
CA LEU A 65 -22.60 -4.12 -6.18
C LEU A 65 -22.85 -3.79 -4.71
N ARG A 66 -23.32 -2.56 -4.41
CA ARG A 66 -23.71 -2.18 -3.06
C ARG A 66 -24.76 -3.14 -2.49
N VAL A 67 -25.84 -3.39 -3.23
CA VAL A 67 -26.98 -4.17 -2.75
C VAL A 67 -26.69 -5.67 -2.73
N CYS A 68 -26.02 -6.19 -3.76
CA CYS A 68 -25.85 -7.63 -3.97
C CYS A 68 -24.54 -8.18 -3.39
N VAL A 69 -23.51 -7.35 -3.20
CA VAL A 69 -22.18 -7.80 -2.76
C VAL A 69 -21.80 -7.16 -1.44
N PHE A 70 -21.64 -5.83 -1.41
CA PHE A 70 -21.09 -5.17 -0.23
C PHE A 70 -22.03 -5.21 0.98
N LYS A 71 -23.34 -5.07 0.79
CA LYS A 71 -24.30 -5.14 1.89
C LYS A 71 -24.39 -6.56 2.51
N PRO A 72 -24.49 -7.66 1.73
CA PRO A 72 -24.41 -9.01 2.29
C PRO A 72 -23.08 -9.33 2.95
N VAL A 73 -21.95 -8.97 2.32
CA VAL A 73 -20.61 -9.16 2.92
C VAL A 73 -20.49 -8.37 4.22
N GLY A 74 -20.93 -7.11 4.21
CA GLY A 74 -20.98 -6.28 5.40
C GLY A 74 -21.84 -6.87 6.51
N PHE A 75 -23.02 -7.40 6.18
CA PHE A 75 -23.87 -8.10 7.14
C PHE A 75 -23.20 -9.34 7.73
N ILE A 76 -22.61 -10.21 6.89
CA ILE A 76 -21.92 -11.44 7.33
C ILE A 76 -20.70 -11.12 8.20
N THR A 77 -19.99 -10.04 7.87
CA THR A 77 -18.77 -9.64 8.58
C THR A 77 -19.05 -8.69 9.75
N ALA A 78 -20.33 -8.34 9.99
CA ALA A 78 -20.78 -7.32 10.94
C ALA A 78 -20.09 -5.95 10.75
N ARG A 79 -19.89 -5.54 9.50
CA ARG A 79 -19.16 -4.33 9.10
C ARG A 79 -19.96 -3.50 8.11
N HIS A 80 -20.04 -2.21 8.36
CA HIS A 80 -20.84 -1.29 7.56
C HIS A 80 -19.95 -0.35 6.73
N TYR A 81 -19.20 -0.92 5.78
CA TYR A 81 -18.33 -0.15 4.88
C TYR A 81 -18.91 0.04 3.47
N GLU A 82 -20.11 -0.50 3.21
CA GLU A 82 -20.72 -0.51 1.89
C GLU A 82 -20.98 0.90 1.35
N HIS A 83 -21.28 1.86 2.23
CA HIS A 83 -21.47 3.25 1.84
C HIS A 83 -20.17 3.88 1.35
N TYR A 84 -19.05 3.64 2.04
CA TYR A 84 -17.73 4.12 1.63
C TYR A 84 -17.30 3.49 0.31
N ALA A 85 -17.46 2.17 0.16
CA ALA A 85 -17.14 1.47 -1.08
C ALA A 85 -17.95 2.03 -2.26
N THR A 86 -19.25 2.30 -2.06
CA THR A 86 -20.11 2.85 -3.12
C THR A 86 -19.72 4.29 -3.46
N ASN A 87 -19.55 5.15 -2.46
CA ASN A 87 -19.19 6.55 -2.66
C ASN A 87 -17.82 6.66 -3.35
N TYR A 88 -16.86 5.79 -3.00
CA TYR A 88 -15.57 5.74 -3.67
C TYR A 88 -15.73 5.63 -5.20
N PHE A 89 -16.54 4.68 -5.69
CA PHE A 89 -16.77 4.54 -7.13
C PHE A 89 -17.63 5.65 -7.72
N LEU A 90 -18.58 6.19 -6.95
CA LEU A 90 -19.42 7.29 -7.43
C LEU A 90 -18.63 8.59 -7.54
N ASP A 91 -17.67 8.84 -6.66
CA ASP A 91 -16.83 10.04 -6.67
C ASP A 91 -16.02 10.15 -7.98
N PHE A 92 -15.61 9.02 -8.56
CA PHE A 92 -14.98 9.01 -9.89
C PHE A 92 -15.86 9.67 -10.98
N PHE A 93 -17.19 9.64 -10.85
CA PHE A 93 -18.14 10.03 -11.92
C PHE A 93 -19.15 11.11 -11.53
N ASN A 94 -19.20 11.54 -10.27
CA ASN A 94 -20.24 12.45 -9.77
C ASN A 94 -19.97 13.94 -10.01
N TYR A 95 -18.74 14.32 -10.32
CA TYR A 95 -18.35 15.72 -10.50
C TYR A 95 -18.43 16.15 -11.97
N SER A 96 -17.29 16.37 -12.63
CA SER A 96 -17.21 16.76 -14.04
C SER A 96 -16.50 15.70 -14.87
N ILE A 97 -16.69 15.72 -16.20
CA ILE A 97 -15.95 14.86 -17.11
C ILE A 97 -14.43 15.04 -16.94
N GLU A 98 -13.97 16.27 -16.74
CA GLU A 98 -12.56 16.57 -16.50
C GLU A 98 -12.05 15.98 -15.18
N HIS A 99 -12.87 15.99 -14.13
CA HIS A 99 -12.55 15.31 -12.88
C HIS A 99 -12.35 13.80 -13.10
N SER A 100 -13.32 13.15 -13.77
CA SER A 100 -13.25 11.72 -14.09
C SER A 100 -12.03 11.38 -14.96
N LYS A 101 -11.75 12.19 -15.98
CA LYS A 101 -10.54 12.02 -16.83
C LYS A 101 -9.26 12.11 -16.01
N ASN A 102 -9.17 13.09 -15.11
CA ASN A 102 -7.99 13.25 -14.26
C ASN A 102 -7.81 12.05 -13.32
N TYR A 103 -8.89 11.53 -12.75
CA TYR A 103 -8.85 10.31 -11.95
C TYR A 103 -8.39 9.10 -12.77
N MET A 104 -8.87 8.96 -14.00
CA MET A 104 -8.50 7.87 -14.91
C MET A 104 -7.04 7.93 -15.38
N LYS A 105 -6.36 9.08 -15.23
CA LYS A 105 -4.90 9.17 -15.49
C LYS A 105 -4.09 8.42 -14.44
N TYR A 106 -4.56 8.27 -13.21
CA TYR A 106 -3.83 7.55 -12.17
C TYR A 106 -3.63 6.06 -12.48
N PRO A 107 -4.68 5.25 -12.76
CA PRO A 107 -4.48 3.85 -13.11
C PRO A 107 -3.70 3.69 -14.42
N HIS A 108 -3.86 4.60 -15.39
CA HIS A 108 -3.03 4.61 -16.59
C HIS A 108 -1.55 4.84 -16.26
N ALA A 109 -1.24 5.83 -15.43
CA ALA A 109 0.14 6.10 -15.02
C ALA A 109 0.75 4.92 -14.25
N LEU A 110 -0.03 4.27 -13.37
CA LEU A 110 0.36 3.04 -12.66
C LEU A 110 0.57 1.83 -13.58
N ASP A 111 -0.14 1.79 -14.72
CA ASP A 111 0.00 0.74 -15.71
C ASP A 111 1.25 0.91 -16.59
N CYS A 112 1.60 2.16 -16.91
CA CYS A 112 2.73 2.49 -17.79
C CYS A 112 4.12 2.20 -17.18
N HIS A 113 4.22 1.84 -15.91
CA HIS A 113 5.50 1.51 -15.29
C HIS A 113 5.41 0.28 -14.39
N SER A 114 6.57 -0.31 -14.12
CA SER A 114 6.73 -1.32 -13.08
C SER A 114 8.04 -1.11 -12.33
N SER A 115 7.94 -1.13 -11.00
CA SER A 115 9.04 -1.11 -10.05
C SER A 115 9.44 -2.50 -9.60
N PHE A 116 8.87 -3.57 -10.19
CA PHE A 116 9.11 -4.96 -9.79
C PHE A 116 10.60 -5.29 -9.69
N HIS A 117 11.38 -4.89 -10.69
CA HIS A 117 12.82 -5.11 -10.75
C HIS A 117 13.62 -4.36 -9.67
N LEU A 118 13.04 -3.35 -9.01
CA LEU A 118 13.68 -2.58 -7.95
C LEU A 118 13.27 -3.01 -6.54
N LEU A 119 12.29 -3.91 -6.39
CA LEU A 119 11.77 -4.28 -5.07
C LEU A 119 12.85 -4.84 -4.13
N HIS A 120 13.80 -5.59 -4.69
CA HIS A 120 14.93 -6.15 -3.95
C HIS A 120 15.92 -5.09 -3.42
N THR A 121 15.90 -3.86 -3.96
CA THR A 121 16.76 -2.77 -3.50
C THR A 121 16.15 -1.98 -2.34
N ILE A 122 14.91 -2.31 -1.93
CA ILE A 122 14.22 -1.64 -0.82
C ILE A 122 14.63 -2.33 0.49
N GLU A 123 15.65 -1.80 1.14
CA GLU A 123 16.19 -2.35 2.39
C GLU A 123 15.41 -1.89 3.64
N GLN A 124 14.56 -0.87 3.52
CA GLN A 124 13.75 -0.35 4.62
C GLN A 124 12.81 -1.43 5.16
N LYS A 125 12.62 -1.44 6.49
CA LYS A 125 11.59 -2.28 7.11
C LYS A 125 10.25 -1.90 6.49
N THR A 126 9.50 -2.89 6.01
CA THR A 126 8.25 -2.63 5.29
C THR A 126 7.11 -3.47 5.86
N LEU A 127 6.00 -2.84 6.20
CA LEU A 127 4.73 -3.51 6.46
C LEU A 127 3.86 -3.42 5.20
N ILE A 128 3.47 -4.57 4.65
CA ILE A 128 2.55 -4.68 3.51
C ILE A 128 1.20 -5.14 4.05
N VAL A 129 0.13 -4.41 3.77
CA VAL A 129 -1.23 -4.76 4.16
C VAL A 129 -2.10 -4.89 2.91
N THR A 130 -2.86 -5.98 2.81
CA THR A 130 -3.73 -6.23 1.66
C THR A 130 -4.97 -7.04 2.04
N GLY A 131 -6.03 -6.89 1.27
CA GLY A 131 -7.19 -7.77 1.29
C GLY A 131 -7.09 -8.88 0.24
N MET A 132 -7.36 -10.13 0.60
CA MET A 132 -7.35 -11.27 -0.35
C MET A 132 -8.38 -11.11 -1.49
N LEU A 133 -9.48 -10.40 -1.24
CA LEU A 133 -10.57 -10.14 -2.18
C LEU A 133 -10.44 -8.76 -2.84
N ASP A 134 -9.26 -8.15 -2.81
CA ASP A 134 -9.00 -6.87 -3.49
C ASP A 134 -9.10 -7.06 -5.01
N VAL A 135 -10.08 -6.39 -5.62
CA VAL A 135 -10.32 -6.41 -7.07
C VAL A 135 -9.64 -5.24 -7.79
N LEU A 136 -9.11 -4.25 -7.07
CA LEU A 136 -8.43 -3.10 -7.66
C LEU A 136 -6.92 -3.34 -7.73
N THR A 137 -6.34 -3.82 -6.64
CA THR A 137 -4.92 -4.16 -6.48
C THR A 137 -4.80 -5.56 -5.86
N PRO A 138 -4.99 -6.62 -6.65
CA PRO A 138 -5.07 -7.98 -6.13
C PRO A 138 -3.89 -8.40 -5.23
N ALA A 139 -4.20 -9.22 -4.22
CA ALA A 139 -3.26 -9.59 -3.17
C ALA A 139 -1.97 -10.24 -3.68
N TYR A 140 -1.99 -10.92 -4.84
CA TYR A 140 -0.77 -11.51 -5.42
C TYR A 140 0.32 -10.46 -5.69
N HIS A 141 -0.01 -9.20 -5.95
CA HIS A 141 1.01 -8.14 -6.02
C HIS A 141 1.71 -7.93 -4.68
N SER A 142 0.96 -7.99 -3.58
CA SER A 142 1.53 -7.88 -2.24
C SER A 142 2.37 -9.10 -1.87
N TYR A 143 1.98 -10.30 -2.31
CA TYR A 143 2.81 -11.50 -2.16
C TYR A 143 4.11 -11.42 -2.99
N GLU A 144 4.01 -10.97 -4.25
CA GLU A 144 5.17 -10.74 -5.12
C GLU A 144 6.14 -9.71 -4.51
N MET A 145 5.62 -8.61 -3.95
CA MET A 145 6.43 -7.62 -3.23
C MET A 145 7.08 -8.22 -1.99
N HIS A 146 6.32 -8.92 -1.15
CA HIS A 146 6.85 -9.55 0.06
C HIS A 146 7.97 -10.55 -0.25
N ALA A 147 7.83 -11.32 -1.34
CA ALA A 147 8.84 -12.28 -1.77
C ALA A 147 10.15 -11.65 -2.23
N LEU A 148 10.13 -10.41 -2.73
CA LEU A 148 11.30 -9.71 -3.26
C LEU A 148 11.92 -8.70 -2.28
N MET A 149 11.14 -8.15 -1.35
CA MET A 149 11.61 -7.14 -0.41
C MET A 149 12.24 -7.79 0.83
N PRO A 150 13.55 -7.60 1.08
CA PRO A 150 14.31 -8.38 2.08
C PRO A 150 13.82 -8.20 3.52
N ASN A 151 13.28 -7.03 3.87
CA ASN A 151 12.86 -6.68 5.24
C ASN A 151 11.36 -6.39 5.32
N SER A 152 10.54 -7.19 4.65
CA SER A 152 9.10 -7.00 4.60
C SER A 152 8.31 -7.97 5.48
N THR A 153 7.18 -7.51 6.00
CA THR A 153 6.16 -8.32 6.69
C THR A 153 4.83 -8.13 5.96
N LEU A 154 4.10 -9.22 5.72
CA LEU A 154 2.81 -9.19 5.04
C LEU A 154 1.65 -9.48 6.00
N LEU A 155 0.69 -8.57 6.07
CA LEU A 155 -0.61 -8.73 6.72
C LEU A 155 -1.70 -8.84 5.64
N CYS A 156 -2.13 -10.06 5.35
CA CYS A 156 -3.23 -10.31 4.42
C CYS A 156 -4.52 -10.67 5.19
N LYS A 157 -5.63 -10.01 4.87
CA LYS A 157 -6.94 -10.32 5.42
C LYS A 157 -7.75 -11.18 4.45
N THR A 158 -8.08 -12.39 4.87
CA THR A 158 -8.74 -13.42 4.04
C THR A 158 -10.06 -12.97 3.42
N LEU A 159 -10.85 -12.18 4.14
CA LEU A 159 -12.11 -11.60 3.62
C LEU A 159 -12.00 -10.09 3.37
N GLY A 160 -10.77 -9.56 3.40
CA GLY A 160 -10.54 -8.15 3.14
C GLY A 160 -10.60 -7.84 1.66
N THR A 161 -11.17 -6.70 1.33
CA THR A 161 -11.19 -6.14 -0.03
C THR A 161 -10.13 -5.04 -0.16
N HIS A 162 -10.25 -4.22 -1.21
CA HIS A 162 -9.46 -2.99 -1.34
C HIS A 162 -9.66 -2.03 -0.16
N PHE A 163 -10.75 -2.14 0.60
CA PHE A 163 -11.02 -1.26 1.74
C PHE A 163 -10.54 -1.85 3.07
N VAL A 164 -9.52 -2.72 3.05
CA VAL A 164 -9.03 -3.48 4.22
C VAL A 164 -8.79 -2.62 5.48
N LEU A 165 -8.32 -1.37 5.32
CA LEU A 165 -8.13 -0.44 6.43
C LEU A 165 -9.46 -0.04 7.11
N LEU A 166 -10.52 0.17 6.32
CA LEU A 166 -11.85 0.52 6.82
C LEU A 166 -12.60 -0.72 7.34
N GLU A 167 -12.32 -1.88 6.75
CA GLU A 167 -12.95 -3.14 7.13
C GLU A 167 -12.39 -3.71 8.43
N TYR A 168 -11.09 -3.53 8.68
CA TYR A 168 -10.38 -4.07 9.84
C TYR A 168 -9.58 -2.97 10.57
N PRO A 169 -10.22 -1.88 11.02
CA PRO A 169 -9.50 -0.71 11.52
C PRO A 169 -8.68 -1.00 12.78
N GLU A 170 -9.16 -1.84 13.69
CA GLU A 170 -8.44 -2.21 14.91
C GLU A 170 -7.21 -3.08 14.59
N GLU A 171 -7.38 -4.07 13.72
CA GLU A 171 -6.30 -5.00 13.37
C GLU A 171 -5.23 -4.34 12.49
N VAL A 172 -5.65 -3.65 11.43
CA VAL A 172 -4.75 -2.96 10.51
C VAL A 172 -4.12 -1.75 11.20
N GLY A 173 -4.92 -0.92 11.88
CA GLY A 173 -4.44 0.22 12.63
C GLY A 173 -3.49 -0.20 13.75
N GLY A 174 -3.84 -1.24 14.51
CA GLY A 174 -2.97 -1.80 15.55
C GLY A 174 -1.66 -2.35 14.99
N ALA A 175 -1.69 -3.03 13.85
CA ALA A 175 -0.48 -3.51 13.18
C ALA A 175 0.43 -2.35 12.72
N ILE A 176 -0.16 -1.27 12.18
CA ILE A 176 0.59 -0.07 11.78
C ILE A 176 1.21 0.61 13.00
N VAL A 177 0.45 0.80 14.08
CA VAL A 177 0.95 1.43 15.32
C VAL A 177 2.11 0.62 15.89
N LYS A 178 1.91 -0.70 16.08
CA LYS A 178 2.96 -1.61 16.54
C LYS A 178 4.20 -1.54 15.66
N PHE A 179 4.01 -1.56 14.34
CA PHE A 179 5.10 -1.46 13.37
C PHE A 179 5.84 -0.11 13.43
N ILE A 180 5.21 0.98 13.85
CA ILE A 180 5.90 2.27 14.04
C ILE A 180 6.63 2.30 15.39
N GLU A 181 5.99 1.82 16.46
CA GLU A 181 6.53 1.83 17.82
C GLU A 181 7.80 0.98 17.98
N GLU A 182 7.84 -0.20 17.36
CA GLU A 182 9.04 -1.05 17.32
C GLU A 182 10.27 -0.30 16.74
N GLY A 183 10.06 0.75 15.95
CA GLY A 183 11.14 1.60 15.41
C GLY A 183 11.67 2.62 16.37
N ASN A 184 10.76 3.17 17.16
CA ASN A 184 11.14 4.08 18.21
C ASN A 184 11.96 3.36 19.28
N GLU A 185 11.59 2.12 19.63
CA GLU A 185 12.35 1.29 20.56
C GLU A 185 13.76 0.95 20.02
N ASP A 186 13.85 0.50 18.76
CA ASP A 186 15.13 0.24 18.08
C ASP A 186 16.06 1.47 18.15
N ARG A 187 15.54 2.67 17.89
CA ARG A 187 16.28 3.94 17.96
C ARG A 187 16.76 4.25 19.39
N ILE A 188 15.88 4.10 20.38
CA ILE A 188 16.22 4.35 21.79
C ILE A 188 17.36 3.42 22.24
N LEU A 189 17.27 2.13 21.90
CA LEU A 189 18.31 1.13 22.20
C LEU A 189 19.64 1.43 21.51
N GLN A 190 19.63 1.86 20.26
CA GLN A 190 20.86 2.25 19.56
C GLN A 190 21.49 3.51 20.18
N SER A 191 20.67 4.51 20.54
CA SER A 191 21.14 5.75 21.17
C SER A 191 21.79 5.50 22.53
N SER A 192 21.23 4.60 23.35
CA SER A 192 21.74 4.27 24.69
C SER A 192 23.07 3.50 24.61
N LYS A 193 23.19 2.53 23.69
CA LYS A 193 24.45 1.82 23.41
C LYS A 193 25.57 2.78 22.97
N SER A 194 25.27 3.73 22.07
CA SER A 194 26.27 4.71 21.60
C SER A 194 26.79 5.63 22.72
N LYS A 195 25.91 6.07 23.63
CA LYS A 195 26.27 6.88 24.80
C LYS A 195 27.15 6.09 25.77
N SER A 196 26.79 4.85 26.09
CA SER A 196 27.59 3.97 26.96
C SER A 196 29.00 3.69 26.39
N ALA A 197 29.10 3.46 25.08
CA ALA A 197 30.40 3.25 24.41
C ALA A 197 31.28 4.51 24.47
N LYS A 198 30.71 5.71 24.28
CA LYS A 198 31.46 6.98 24.45
C LYS A 198 31.94 7.18 25.89
N VAL A 199 31.11 6.92 26.89
CA VAL A 199 31.49 7.05 28.32
C VAL A 199 32.66 6.13 28.69
N ASN A 200 32.63 4.87 28.23
CA ASN A 200 33.71 3.92 28.49
C ASN A 200 35.01 4.29 27.77
N LYS A 201 34.93 4.82 26.55
CA LYS A 201 36.11 5.33 25.82
C LYS A 201 36.75 6.53 26.54
N THR A 202 35.95 7.44 27.10
CA THR A 202 36.47 8.59 27.87
C THR A 202 37.13 8.17 29.19
N LYS A 203 36.54 7.20 29.92
CA LYS A 203 37.13 6.64 31.16
C LYS A 203 38.44 5.86 30.92
N SER A 204 38.54 5.14 29.79
CA SER A 204 39.79 4.44 29.42
C SER A 204 40.93 5.41 29.07
N ARG A 205 40.62 6.52 28.37
CA ARG A 205 41.60 7.57 28.06
C ARG A 205 42.08 8.32 29.30
N SER A 206 41.20 8.62 30.27
CA SER A 206 41.62 9.29 31.51
C SER A 206 42.53 8.40 32.39
N LYS A 207 42.26 7.08 32.47
CA LYS A 207 43.16 6.13 33.17
C LYS A 207 44.52 5.95 32.49
N SER A 208 44.61 6.07 31.17
CA SER A 208 45.89 5.98 30.45
C SER A 208 46.79 7.22 30.67
N ARG A 209 46.19 8.41 30.83
CA ARG A 209 46.91 9.67 31.08
C ARG A 209 47.39 9.84 32.53
N SER A 210 46.75 9.21 33.51
CA SER A 210 47.20 9.25 34.90
C SER A 210 48.38 8.32 35.18
N ARG A 211 48.51 7.20 34.45
CA ARG A 211 49.63 6.25 34.59
C ARG A 211 50.96 6.74 33.98
N SER A 212 50.94 7.71 33.06
CA SER A 212 52.19 8.25 32.48
C SER A 212 52.83 9.36 33.31
N LYS A 213 52.15 9.86 34.37
CA LYS A 213 52.65 10.94 35.23
C LYS A 213 53.30 10.47 36.55
N SER A 214 53.33 9.16 36.83
CA SER A 214 53.88 8.61 38.08
C SER A 214 55.24 7.90 37.89
N LYS A 215 55.99 8.23 36.84
CA LYS A 215 57.27 7.59 36.50
C LYS A 215 58.44 8.58 36.30
N SER A 216 58.32 9.83 36.75
CA SER A 216 59.45 10.78 36.82
C SER A 216 59.80 11.07 38.26
#